data_AF-A0A7V4EDC0-F1
#
_entry.id   AF-A0A7V4EDC0-F1
#
_cell.length_a   1.000
_cell.length_b   1.000
_cell.length_c   1.000
_cell.angle_alpha   90.00
_cell.angle_beta   90.00
_cell.angle_gamma   90.00
#
_symmetry.space_group_name_H-M   'P 1'
#
loop_
_entity.id
_entity.type
_entity.pdbx_description
1 polymer ?
#
loop_
_entity_poly.entity_id
_entity_poly.type
_entity_poly.pdbx_seq_one_letter_code
_entity_poly.pdbx_strand_id
1 'polypeptide(L)'
;EEFISDKKTEEILRKYLDEAREKRENLLNYLKTKRKEIELGDELPHGVNMLIKVYIAQKRKIEVGDKLAGRHGNKGVIAKIAPIEDMPFLDDGTPVDIILNPLGVPSRMNIGQILETLLGWAGKKLGKYYACPVFEGFTIEEIQKELKEAGLPENGRVRIRDGRTGEYLDNEVTVGYIYMMKLVHMVEDKIHTRAVGPYSLITQQPLGGKARFGGQRFGEMEVWALEGYGAAYTLQEMLTVKSDDVRGRNRLYQAVIRGEEPPEPSLPVSFDVLVNELRGLCLDIEIETT
;
A
#
# COMPACT_ATOMS: atom_id res chain seq x y z
N GLU A 1 -33.46 57.11 -19.35
CA GLU A 1 -32.42 58.16 -19.36
C GLU A 1 -31.16 57.53 -19.91
N GLU A 2 -30.53 58.17 -20.91
CA GLU A 2 -29.26 57.69 -21.48
C GLU A 2 -28.16 57.82 -20.41
N PHE A 3 -27.49 56.72 -20.09
CA PHE A 3 -26.52 56.69 -18.99
C PHE A 3 -25.16 57.31 -19.37
N ILE A 4 -24.81 57.32 -20.66
CA ILE A 4 -23.53 57.80 -21.20
C ILE A 4 -23.76 58.41 -22.59
N SER A 5 -23.00 59.43 -22.97
CA SER A 5 -23.10 60.15 -24.25
C SER A 5 -22.60 59.38 -25.49
N ASP A 6 -21.87 58.27 -25.33
CA ASP A 6 -21.43 57.40 -26.43
C ASP A 6 -22.34 56.16 -26.56
N LYS A 7 -23.08 56.11 -27.68
CA LYS A 7 -24.12 55.10 -27.93
C LYS A 7 -23.59 53.67 -27.99
N LYS A 8 -22.37 53.46 -28.48
CA LYS A 8 -21.75 52.12 -28.53
C LYS A 8 -21.42 51.60 -27.14
N THR A 9 -20.92 52.48 -26.28
CA THR A 9 -20.57 52.14 -24.89
C THR A 9 -21.82 51.89 -24.05
N GLU A 10 -22.92 52.61 -24.30
CA GLU A 10 -24.19 52.39 -23.59
C GLU A 10 -24.83 51.03 -23.93
N GLU A 11 -24.80 50.60 -25.19
CA GLU A 11 -25.35 49.30 -25.60
C GLU A 11 -24.58 48.14 -24.95
N ILE A 12 -23.25 48.26 -24.88
CA ILE A 12 -22.38 47.31 -24.19
C ILE A 12 -22.67 47.29 -22.68
N LEU A 13 -22.83 48.46 -22.05
CA LEU A 13 -23.14 48.58 -20.62
C LEU A 13 -24.49 47.93 -20.27
N ARG A 14 -25.52 48.14 -21.10
CA ARG A 14 -26.85 47.53 -20.90
C ARG A 14 -26.79 46.01 -21.03
N LYS A 15 -26.07 45.49 -22.02
CA LYS A 15 -25.84 44.05 -22.15
C LYS A 15 -25.16 43.48 -20.91
N TYR A 16 -24.11 44.12 -20.41
CA TYR A 16 -23.45 43.70 -19.16
C TYR A 16 -24.35 43.79 -17.93
N LEU A 17 -25.23 44.79 -17.85
CA LEU A 17 -26.19 44.93 -16.75
C LEU A 17 -27.25 43.81 -16.79
N ASP A 18 -27.74 43.44 -17.96
CA ASP A 18 -28.71 42.35 -18.11
C ASP A 18 -28.05 40.99 -17.84
N GLU A 19 -26.85 40.74 -18.36
CA GLU A 19 -26.05 39.56 -18.00
C GLU A 19 -25.75 39.50 -16.48
N ALA A 20 -25.47 40.64 -15.85
CA ALA A 20 -25.25 40.72 -14.41
C ALA A 20 -26.54 40.45 -13.61
N ARG A 21 -27.69 40.91 -14.09
CA ARG A 21 -29.01 40.64 -13.48
C ARG A 21 -29.36 39.16 -13.57
N GLU A 22 -29.17 38.54 -14.72
CA GLU A 22 -29.42 37.11 -14.94
C GLU A 22 -28.50 36.26 -14.05
N LYS A 23 -27.20 36.56 -14.02
CA LYS A 23 -26.26 35.89 -13.11
C LYS A 23 -26.65 36.05 -11.64
N ARG A 24 -27.11 37.24 -11.24
CA ARG A 24 -27.57 37.51 -9.88
C ARG A 24 -28.81 36.68 -9.53
N GLU A 25 -29.77 36.58 -10.44
CA GLU A 25 -30.99 35.81 -10.24
C GLU A 25 -30.71 34.31 -10.15
N ASN A 26 -29.86 33.79 -11.03
CA ASN A 26 -29.39 32.40 -10.99
C ASN A 26 -28.68 32.10 -9.65
N LEU A 27 -27.84 33.01 -9.16
CA LEU A 27 -27.18 32.88 -7.87
C LEU A 27 -28.19 32.88 -6.70
N LEU A 28 -29.18 33.77 -6.73
CA LEU A 28 -30.23 33.85 -5.72
C LEU A 28 -31.07 32.57 -5.67
N ASN A 29 -31.40 32.00 -6.83
CA ASN A 29 -32.13 30.74 -6.92
C ASN A 29 -31.29 29.57 -6.38
N TYR A 30 -30.00 29.51 -6.74
CA TYR A 30 -29.07 28.51 -6.20
C TYR A 30 -29.00 28.58 -4.67
N LEU A 31 -28.83 29.78 -4.10
CA LEU A 31 -28.77 29.99 -2.65
C LEU A 31 -30.08 29.59 -1.96
N LYS A 32 -31.24 29.90 -2.56
CA LYS A 32 -32.55 29.48 -2.05
C LYS A 32 -32.68 27.96 -2.01
N THR A 33 -32.25 27.27 -3.07
CA THR A 33 -32.28 25.80 -3.11
C THR A 33 -31.37 25.20 -2.06
N LYS A 34 -30.12 25.67 -1.95
CA LYS A 34 -29.16 25.22 -0.93
C LYS A 34 -29.67 25.42 0.49
N ARG A 35 -30.33 26.55 0.76
CA ARG A 35 -30.94 26.81 2.07
C ARG A 35 -32.06 25.83 2.38
N LYS A 36 -32.94 25.54 1.41
CA LYS A 36 -34.00 24.54 1.56
C LYS A 36 -33.44 23.14 1.83
N GLU A 37 -32.35 22.74 1.15
CA GLU A 37 -31.68 21.46 1.40
C GLU A 37 -31.20 21.35 2.85
N ILE A 38 -30.58 22.41 3.39
CA ILE A 38 -30.09 22.43 4.77
C ILE A 38 -31.25 22.40 5.79
N GLU A 39 -32.35 23.11 5.50
CA GLU A 39 -33.54 23.15 6.38
C GLU A 39 -34.31 21.81 6.39
N LEU A 40 -34.33 21.08 5.26
CA LEU A 40 -34.98 19.77 5.15
C LEU A 40 -34.25 18.69 5.97
N GLY A 41 -32.94 18.85 6.15
CA GLY A 41 -32.08 17.89 6.84
C GLY A 41 -31.71 16.68 5.96
N ASP A 42 -30.90 15.79 6.53
CA ASP A 42 -30.48 14.55 5.86
C ASP A 42 -31.48 13.41 6.14
N GLU A 43 -31.70 12.55 5.15
CA GLU A 43 -32.44 11.31 5.36
C GLU A 43 -31.63 10.33 6.21
N LEU A 44 -32.20 9.91 7.35
CA LEU A 44 -31.59 8.95 8.26
C LEU A 44 -32.22 7.56 8.07
N PRO A 45 -31.44 6.47 8.22
CA PRO A 45 -31.98 5.12 8.25
C PRO A 45 -33.04 4.96 9.34
N HIS A 46 -34.05 4.12 9.10
CA HIS A 46 -35.08 3.82 10.10
C HIS A 46 -34.46 3.35 11.42
N GLY A 47 -34.84 3.99 12.53
CA GLY A 47 -34.31 3.70 13.87
C GLY A 47 -33.09 4.53 14.28
N VAL A 48 -32.55 5.37 13.41
CA VAL A 48 -31.44 6.30 13.73
C VAL A 48 -31.98 7.71 13.92
N ASN A 49 -31.86 8.25 15.14
CA ASN A 49 -32.31 9.61 15.44
C ASN A 49 -31.28 10.69 15.08
N MET A 50 -29.98 10.36 15.12
CA MET A 50 -28.90 11.31 14.85
C MET A 50 -27.66 10.57 14.34
N LEU A 51 -26.99 11.12 13.34
CA LEU A 51 -25.74 10.59 12.78
C LEU A 51 -24.63 11.63 12.90
N ILE A 52 -23.56 11.30 13.63
CA ILE A 52 -22.37 12.15 13.76
C ILE A 52 -21.25 11.52 12.94
N LYS A 53 -20.74 12.25 11.93
CA LYS A 53 -19.59 11.83 11.12
C LYS A 53 -18.36 12.63 11.54
N VAL A 54 -17.33 11.94 12.04
CA VAL A 54 -16.05 12.53 12.41
C VAL A 54 -15.00 12.15 11.36
N TYR A 55 -14.38 13.15 10.73
CA TYR A 55 -13.30 12.94 9.77
C TYR A 55 -11.94 13.11 10.46
N ILE A 56 -11.10 12.08 10.36
CA ILE A 56 -9.74 12.09 10.91
C ILE A 56 -8.77 12.08 9.73
N ALA A 57 -7.89 13.07 9.66
CA ALA A 57 -6.82 13.14 8.67
C ALA A 57 -5.48 12.78 9.33
N GLN A 58 -4.70 11.91 8.68
CA GLN A 58 -3.38 11.50 9.13
C GLN A 58 -2.38 11.64 7.97
N LYS A 59 -1.21 12.24 8.23
CA LYS A 59 -0.11 12.27 7.27
C LYS A 59 0.84 11.10 7.56
N ARG A 60 0.89 10.11 6.67
CA ARG A 60 1.79 8.95 6.79
C ARG A 60 3.11 9.21 6.09
N LYS A 61 4.22 8.94 6.77
CA LYS A 61 5.58 9.06 6.20
C LYS A 61 5.97 7.78 5.45
N ILE A 62 7.16 7.77 4.86
CA ILE A 62 7.74 6.59 4.23
C ILE A 62 8.46 5.76 5.28
N GLU A 63 8.24 4.46 5.28
CA GLU A 63 8.80 3.55 6.28
C GLU A 63 9.42 2.30 5.64
N VAL A 64 10.31 1.64 6.37
CA VAL A 64 10.87 0.35 5.97
C VAL A 64 9.74 -0.67 5.83
N GLY A 65 9.68 -1.36 4.69
CA GLY A 65 8.57 -2.26 4.36
C GLY A 65 7.50 -1.66 3.44
N ASP A 66 7.49 -0.34 3.20
CA ASP A 66 6.61 0.27 2.21
C ASP A 66 6.98 -0.17 0.79
N LYS A 67 5.96 -0.28 -0.08
CA LYS A 67 6.15 -0.70 -1.47
C LYS A 67 6.26 0.50 -2.40
N LEU A 68 7.35 0.53 -3.18
CA LEU A 68 7.61 1.51 -4.23
C LEU A 68 7.57 0.85 -5.61
N ALA A 69 7.37 1.66 -6.65
CA ALA A 69 7.43 1.21 -8.03
C ALA A 69 8.00 2.31 -8.94
N GLY A 70 8.85 1.94 -9.90
CA GLY A 70 9.14 2.80 -11.03
C GLY A 70 8.12 2.63 -12.17
N ARG A 71 8.25 3.45 -13.21
CA ARG A 71 7.35 3.42 -14.38
C ARG A 71 7.54 2.19 -15.26
N HIS A 72 8.70 1.54 -15.18
CA HIS A 72 9.08 0.39 -16.00
C HIS A 72 8.80 -0.96 -15.33
N GLY A 73 7.79 -1.03 -14.45
CA GLY A 73 7.36 -2.27 -13.80
C GLY A 73 8.29 -2.79 -12.69
N ASN A 74 9.34 -2.05 -12.35
CA ASN A 74 10.26 -2.34 -11.26
C ASN A 74 9.61 -2.01 -9.90
N LYS A 75 8.95 -3.01 -9.30
CA LYS A 75 8.37 -2.91 -7.95
C LYS A 75 9.39 -3.39 -6.92
N GLY A 76 9.46 -2.69 -5.79
CA GLY A 76 10.37 -3.02 -4.70
C GLY A 76 9.77 -2.67 -3.34
N VAL A 77 10.38 -3.21 -2.28
CA VAL A 77 10.08 -2.87 -0.89
C VAL A 77 11.29 -2.14 -0.32
N ILE A 78 11.06 -1.11 0.48
CA ILE A 78 12.15 -0.38 1.14
C ILE A 78 12.80 -1.28 2.18
N ALA A 79 14.06 -1.64 1.97
CA ALA A 79 14.81 -2.51 2.89
C ALA A 79 15.43 -1.73 4.05
N LYS A 80 15.99 -0.54 3.77
CA LYS A 80 16.66 0.30 4.77
C LYS A 80 16.55 1.76 4.36
N ILE A 81 16.34 2.63 5.35
CA ILE A 81 16.51 4.09 5.20
C ILE A 81 17.87 4.39 5.83
N ALA A 82 18.85 4.76 5.00
CA ALA A 82 20.21 5.07 5.46
C ALA A 82 20.35 6.56 5.77
N PRO A 83 21.24 6.93 6.70
CA PRO A 83 21.71 8.31 6.85
C PRO A 83 22.38 8.81 5.56
N ILE A 84 22.40 10.13 5.37
CA ILE A 84 22.91 10.73 4.12
C ILE A 84 24.43 10.59 3.99
N GLU A 85 25.14 10.60 5.12
CA GLU A 85 26.59 10.40 5.22
C GLU A 85 27.04 9.00 4.81
N ASP A 86 26.15 8.02 4.92
CA ASP A 86 26.40 6.63 4.55
C ASP A 86 26.17 6.37 3.05
N MET A 87 25.53 7.29 2.35
CA MET A 87 25.16 7.12 0.94
C MET A 87 26.37 7.41 0.05
N PRO A 88 26.57 6.62 -1.02
CA PRO A 88 27.56 6.94 -2.03
C PRO A 88 27.28 8.31 -2.66
N PHE A 89 28.35 9.02 -2.99
CA PHE A 89 28.26 10.39 -3.49
C PHE A 89 29.12 10.61 -4.75
N LEU A 90 28.70 11.59 -5.55
CA LEU A 90 29.39 12.04 -6.76
C LEU A 90 30.61 12.89 -6.41
N ASP A 91 31.51 13.12 -7.39
CA ASP A 91 32.69 13.97 -7.19
C ASP A 91 32.35 15.43 -6.81
N ASP A 92 31.11 15.88 -7.08
CA ASP A 92 30.59 17.19 -6.65
C ASP A 92 30.07 17.21 -5.22
N GLY A 93 30.13 16.08 -4.50
CA GLY A 93 29.64 15.91 -3.14
C GLY A 93 28.15 15.56 -3.04
N THR A 94 27.43 15.46 -4.15
CA THR A 94 26.00 15.12 -4.14
C THR A 94 25.80 13.64 -3.79
N PRO A 95 25.10 13.30 -2.69
CA PRO A 95 24.78 11.92 -2.36
C PRO A 95 23.65 11.38 -3.25
N VAL A 96 23.64 10.07 -3.48
CA VAL A 96 22.57 9.39 -4.19
C VAL A 96 21.37 9.17 -3.25
N ASP A 97 20.15 9.34 -3.75
CA ASP A 97 18.91 9.15 -2.96
C ASP A 97 18.47 7.67 -2.88
N ILE A 98 18.57 6.94 -4.00
CA ILE A 98 18.05 5.56 -4.12
C ILE A 98 19.08 4.69 -4.82
N ILE A 99 19.39 3.54 -4.22
CA ILE A 99 20.23 2.49 -4.81
C ILE A 99 19.33 1.37 -5.32
N LEU A 100 19.40 1.08 -6.62
CA LEU A 100 18.63 0.01 -7.27
C LEU A 100 19.55 -1.18 -7.62
N ASN A 101 19.00 -2.39 -7.52
CA ASN A 101 19.73 -3.60 -7.88
C ASN A 101 19.75 -3.78 -9.42
N PRO A 102 20.94 -3.83 -10.07
CA PRO A 102 21.04 -3.95 -11.52
C PRO A 102 20.64 -5.32 -12.06
N LEU A 103 20.63 -6.39 -11.23
CA LEU A 103 20.33 -7.76 -11.68
C LEU A 103 18.91 -7.92 -12.22
N GLY A 104 17.99 -7.03 -11.81
CA GLY A 104 16.61 -7.05 -12.29
C GLY A 104 16.44 -6.62 -13.74
N VAL A 105 17.39 -5.86 -14.30
CA VAL A 105 17.30 -5.32 -15.66
C VAL A 105 17.47 -6.40 -16.73
N PRO A 106 18.55 -7.21 -16.74
CA PRO A 106 18.72 -8.24 -17.76
C PRO A 106 17.67 -9.34 -17.65
N SER A 107 17.24 -9.69 -16.44
CA SER A 107 16.24 -10.74 -16.21
C SER A 107 14.85 -10.36 -16.70
N ARG A 108 14.45 -9.09 -16.60
CA ARG A 108 13.10 -8.62 -16.99
C ARG A 108 13.07 -7.85 -18.31
N MET A 109 14.22 -7.62 -18.93
CA MET A 109 14.39 -6.88 -20.18
C MET A 109 13.76 -5.48 -20.19
N ASN A 110 13.66 -4.82 -19.04
CA ASN A 110 13.11 -3.48 -18.91
C ASN A 110 14.20 -2.40 -19.06
N ILE A 111 14.84 -2.38 -20.23
CA ILE A 111 15.98 -1.49 -20.56
C ILE A 111 15.58 0.00 -20.52
N GLY A 112 14.31 0.30 -20.79
CA GLY A 112 13.77 1.66 -20.76
C GLY A 112 14.03 2.40 -19.44
N GLN A 113 14.16 1.69 -18.31
CA GLN A 113 14.50 2.32 -17.03
C GLN A 113 15.90 2.97 -17.04
N ILE A 114 16.85 2.38 -17.76
CA ILE A 114 18.20 2.92 -17.89
C ILE A 114 18.13 4.16 -18.77
N LEU A 115 17.44 4.08 -19.92
CA LEU A 115 17.26 5.21 -20.83
C LEU A 115 16.57 6.39 -20.16
N GLU A 116 15.51 6.14 -19.37
CA GLU A 116 14.85 7.15 -18.54
C GLU A 116 15.83 7.79 -17.55
N THR A 117 16.63 6.97 -16.87
CA THR A 117 17.62 7.44 -15.87
C THR A 117 18.65 8.38 -16.50
N LEU A 118 19.16 8.03 -17.68
CA LEU A 118 20.14 8.81 -18.42
C LEU A 118 19.56 10.13 -18.94
N LEU A 119 18.41 10.07 -19.62
CA LEU A 119 17.76 11.26 -20.16
C LEU A 119 17.29 12.19 -19.04
N GLY A 120 16.81 11.63 -17.92
CA GLY A 120 16.46 12.40 -16.73
C GLY A 120 17.67 13.14 -16.13
N TRP A 121 18.87 12.55 -16.21
CA TRP A 121 20.08 13.20 -15.74
C TRP A 121 20.48 14.38 -16.61
N ALA A 122 20.46 14.21 -17.94
CA ALA A 122 20.70 15.30 -18.89
C ALA A 122 19.68 16.43 -18.68
N GLY A 123 18.39 16.09 -18.56
CA GLY A 123 17.32 17.06 -18.36
C GLY A 123 17.46 17.88 -17.08
N LYS A 124 17.87 17.23 -15.98
CA LYS A 124 18.11 17.92 -14.71
C LYS A 124 19.28 18.92 -14.81
N LYS A 125 20.36 18.56 -15.52
CA LYS A 125 21.54 19.42 -15.69
C LYS A 125 21.26 20.60 -16.64
N LEU A 126 20.50 20.35 -17.71
CA LEU A 126 20.15 21.36 -18.72
C LEU A 126 18.90 22.20 -18.34
N GLY A 127 18.15 21.79 -17.33
CA GLY A 127 16.86 22.41 -16.98
C GLY A 127 15.77 22.19 -18.02
N LYS A 128 15.88 21.12 -18.83
CA LYS A 128 14.92 20.76 -19.88
C LYS A 128 13.93 19.72 -19.40
N TYR A 129 12.70 19.81 -19.89
CA TYR A 129 11.69 18.75 -19.75
C TYR A 129 11.55 18.04 -21.09
N TYR A 130 11.58 16.70 -21.07
CA TYR A 130 11.42 15.89 -22.26
C TYR A 130 10.02 15.28 -22.31
N ALA A 131 9.39 15.35 -23.47
CA ALA A 131 8.21 14.59 -23.81
C ALA A 131 8.62 13.47 -24.77
N CYS A 132 8.39 12.22 -24.37
CA CYS A 132 8.68 11.04 -25.17
C CYS A 132 7.35 10.35 -25.48
N PRO A 133 6.84 10.44 -26.72
CA PRO A 133 5.71 9.62 -27.16
C PRO A 133 6.01 8.13 -26.99
N VAL A 134 4.95 7.32 -26.85
CA VAL A 134 5.07 5.89 -26.50
C VAL A 134 5.79 5.07 -27.59
N PHE A 135 5.59 5.44 -28.86
CA PHE A 135 6.14 4.70 -30.02
C PHE A 135 7.19 5.49 -30.81
N GLU A 136 7.41 6.76 -30.51
CA GLU A 136 8.42 7.62 -31.13
C GLU A 136 9.38 8.10 -30.04
N GLY A 137 10.19 7.17 -29.55
CA GLY A 137 11.14 7.43 -28.47
C GLY A 137 12.45 8.03 -28.93
N PHE A 138 13.20 8.58 -27.99
CA PHE A 138 14.57 9.02 -28.22
C PHE A 138 15.45 7.81 -28.59
N THR A 139 16.22 7.98 -29.66
CA THR A 139 17.29 7.06 -30.03
C THR A 139 18.47 7.16 -29.06
N ILE A 140 19.34 6.14 -29.05
CA ILE A 140 20.50 6.12 -28.15
C ILE A 140 21.44 7.28 -28.49
N GLU A 141 21.60 7.56 -29.78
CA GLU A 141 22.44 8.64 -30.30
C GLU A 141 21.94 10.02 -29.86
N GLU A 142 20.61 10.23 -29.83
CA GLU A 142 20.00 11.46 -29.32
C GLU A 142 20.22 11.62 -27.82
N ILE A 143 20.07 10.55 -27.03
CA ILE A 143 20.34 10.59 -25.59
C ILE A 143 21.82 10.89 -25.33
N GLN A 144 22.74 10.28 -26.08
CA GLN A 144 24.17 10.56 -25.99
C GLN A 144 24.49 12.02 -26.33
N LYS A 145 23.82 12.59 -27.34
CA LYS A 145 23.95 14.00 -27.69
C LYS A 145 23.49 14.93 -26.56
N GLU A 146 22.35 14.64 -25.94
CA GLU A 146 21.84 15.41 -24.79
C GLU A 146 22.77 15.27 -23.57
N LEU A 147 23.33 14.09 -23.30
CA LEU A 147 24.33 13.89 -22.25
C LEU A 147 25.59 14.72 -22.52
N LYS A 148 26.06 14.75 -23.76
CA LYS A 148 27.22 15.55 -24.17
C LYS A 148 26.97 17.05 -24.03
N GLU A 149 25.78 17.51 -24.43
CA GLU A 149 25.35 18.91 -24.24
C GLU A 149 25.30 19.28 -22.75
N ALA A 150 24.90 18.34 -21.90
CA ALA A 150 24.89 18.49 -20.44
C ALA A 150 26.29 18.42 -19.79
N GLY A 151 27.36 18.15 -20.55
CA GLY A 151 28.70 17.93 -20.02
C GLY A 151 28.84 16.64 -19.19
N LEU A 152 27.97 15.66 -19.45
CA LEU A 152 27.97 14.34 -18.82
C LEU A 152 28.64 13.31 -19.74
N PRO A 153 29.15 12.19 -19.20
CA PRO A 153 29.75 11.14 -20.03
C PRO A 153 28.70 10.47 -20.92
N GLU A 154 29.07 10.20 -22.18
CA GLU A 154 28.16 9.65 -23.20
C GLU A 154 27.63 8.25 -22.83
N ASN A 155 28.39 7.47 -22.05
CA ASN A 155 27.98 6.15 -21.54
C ASN A 155 27.06 6.25 -20.30
N GLY A 156 26.88 7.45 -19.74
CA GLY A 156 26.09 7.68 -18.53
C GLY A 156 26.63 7.03 -17.26
N ARG A 157 27.89 6.60 -17.28
CA ARG A 157 28.57 5.98 -16.13
C ARG A 157 29.57 6.94 -15.54
N VAL A 158 29.62 6.99 -14.22
CA VAL A 158 30.57 7.81 -13.47
C VAL A 158 31.17 7.01 -12.32
N ARG A 159 32.36 7.42 -11.90
CA ARG A 159 32.94 6.94 -10.65
C ARG A 159 32.22 7.62 -9.49
N ILE A 160 31.86 6.85 -8.47
CA ILE A 160 31.29 7.36 -7.22
C ILE A 160 32.18 6.93 -6.07
N ARG A 161 32.14 7.70 -4.98
CA ARG A 161 32.81 7.35 -3.74
C ARG A 161 31.83 6.70 -2.77
N ASP A 162 32.30 5.72 -2.03
CA ASP A 162 31.55 5.14 -0.92
C ASP A 162 31.47 6.17 0.23
N GLY A 163 30.27 6.39 0.75
CA GLY A 163 30.03 7.34 1.85
C GLY A 163 30.74 6.94 3.16
N ARG A 164 30.94 5.63 3.38
CA ARG A 164 31.54 5.13 4.63
C ARG A 164 33.05 5.18 4.64
N THR A 165 33.68 4.81 3.54
CA THR A 165 35.14 4.72 3.44
C THR A 165 35.76 5.95 2.76
N GLY A 166 35.00 6.63 1.91
CA GLY A 166 35.49 7.73 1.07
C GLY A 166 36.29 7.27 -0.16
N GLU A 167 36.48 5.96 -0.32
CA GLU A 167 37.19 5.37 -1.47
C GLU A 167 36.29 5.29 -2.70
N TYR A 168 36.90 5.28 -3.89
CA TYR A 168 36.16 5.05 -5.12
C TYR A 168 35.75 3.59 -5.25
N LEU A 169 34.54 3.35 -5.76
CA LEU A 169 34.15 2.00 -6.17
C LEU A 169 35.02 1.50 -7.33
N ASP A 170 35.22 0.17 -7.38
CA ASP A 170 36.07 -0.48 -8.39
C ASP A 170 35.61 -0.23 -9.84
N ASN A 171 34.29 -0.16 -10.04
CA ASN A 171 33.67 -0.01 -11.35
C ASN A 171 32.82 1.26 -11.42
N GLU A 172 32.79 1.89 -12.60
CA GLU A 172 31.88 3.00 -12.87
C GLU A 172 30.43 2.53 -12.78
N VAL A 173 29.58 3.36 -12.18
CA VAL A 173 28.16 3.07 -11.99
C VAL A 173 27.31 4.00 -12.84
N THR A 174 26.15 3.52 -13.27
CA THR A 174 25.15 4.38 -13.91
C THR A 174 24.44 5.20 -12.85
N VAL A 175 24.52 6.52 -12.98
CA VAL A 175 23.82 7.48 -12.12
C VAL A 175 22.83 8.27 -12.97
N GLY A 176 21.74 8.72 -12.39
CA GLY A 176 20.81 9.62 -13.05
C GLY A 176 19.51 9.78 -12.29
N TYR A 177 18.49 10.28 -12.99
CA TYR A 177 17.21 10.61 -12.38
C TYR A 177 16.10 9.74 -12.98
N ILE A 178 15.45 8.96 -12.13
CA ILE A 178 14.32 8.09 -12.50
C ILE A 178 13.07 8.49 -11.74
N TYR A 179 11.90 8.37 -12.37
CA TYR A 179 10.63 8.66 -11.72
C TYR A 179 10.14 7.48 -10.87
N MET A 180 10.16 7.66 -9.55
CA MET A 180 9.71 6.68 -8.58
C MET A 180 8.35 7.06 -7.97
N MET A 181 7.47 6.07 -7.83
CA MET A 181 6.12 6.22 -7.27
C MET A 181 5.99 5.41 -5.99
N LYS A 182 5.27 5.96 -5.01
CA LYS A 182 4.85 5.25 -3.81
C LYS A 182 3.51 4.55 -4.06
N LEU A 183 3.44 3.25 -3.81
CA LEU A 183 2.19 2.50 -3.94
C LEU A 183 1.39 2.58 -2.63
N VAL A 184 0.08 2.36 -2.73
CA VAL A 184 -0.86 2.30 -1.58
C VAL A 184 -0.57 1.14 -0.61
N HIS A 185 0.32 0.22 -0.98
CA HIS A 185 0.65 -0.95 -0.18
C HIS A 185 1.62 -0.63 0.96
N MET A 186 1.12 0.07 1.98
CA MET A 186 1.83 0.44 3.20
C MET A 186 2.12 -0.79 4.07
N VAL A 187 3.20 -0.71 4.86
CA VAL A 187 3.54 -1.77 5.82
C VAL A 187 2.61 -1.76 7.04
N GLU A 188 2.24 -0.58 7.53
CA GLU A 188 1.36 -0.37 8.70
C GLU A 188 0.01 -1.08 8.55
N ASP A 189 -0.53 -1.09 7.32
CA ASP A 189 -1.81 -1.73 7.03
C ASP A 189 -1.71 -3.27 7.03
N LYS A 190 -0.50 -3.84 6.84
CA LYS A 190 -0.26 -5.29 6.77
C LYS A 190 0.13 -5.92 8.10
N ILE A 191 0.80 -5.16 8.99
CA ILE A 191 1.18 -5.69 10.30
C ILE A 191 -0.09 -5.95 11.12
N HIS A 192 -0.22 -7.18 11.58
CA HIS A 192 -1.30 -7.64 12.46
C HIS A 192 -0.82 -8.83 13.27
N THR A 193 -1.03 -8.78 14.58
CA THR A 193 -0.71 -9.87 15.51
C THR A 193 -1.88 -10.10 16.44
N ARG A 194 -2.00 -11.33 16.93
CA ARG A 194 -3.08 -11.74 17.83
C ARG A 194 -2.53 -12.77 18.81
N ALA A 195 -2.87 -12.61 20.08
CA ALA A 195 -2.77 -13.66 21.08
C ALA A 195 -4.14 -14.32 21.30
N VAL A 196 -5.08 -13.59 21.91
CA VAL A 196 -6.48 -14.01 22.13
C VAL A 196 -7.41 -13.01 21.44
N GLY A 197 -8.58 -13.47 20.97
CA GLY A 197 -9.54 -12.62 20.28
C GLY A 197 -10.90 -13.29 20.16
N PRO A 198 -11.81 -12.78 19.32
CA PRO A 198 -13.13 -13.37 19.15
C PRO A 198 -13.08 -14.70 18.39
N TYR A 199 -14.11 -15.51 18.62
CA TYR A 199 -14.29 -16.85 18.07
C TYR A 199 -15.65 -16.96 17.37
N SER A 200 -15.74 -17.90 16.43
CA SER A 200 -17.00 -18.27 15.78
C SER A 200 -17.94 -18.95 16.77
N LEU A 201 -19.23 -18.64 16.72
CA LEU A 201 -20.23 -19.29 17.57
C LEU A 201 -20.44 -20.76 17.23
N ILE A 202 -20.30 -21.12 15.95
CA ILE A 202 -20.57 -22.47 15.45
C ILE A 202 -19.39 -23.40 15.75
N THR A 203 -18.22 -23.09 15.19
CA THR A 203 -17.04 -23.97 15.24
C THR A 203 -16.07 -23.65 16.37
N GLN A 204 -16.29 -22.58 17.14
CA GLN A 204 -15.38 -22.10 18.19
C GLN A 204 -13.95 -21.75 17.72
N GLN A 205 -13.72 -21.68 16.42
CA GLN A 205 -12.44 -21.29 15.81
C GLN A 205 -12.24 -19.76 15.84
N PRO A 206 -10.98 -19.28 15.88
CA PRO A 206 -10.67 -17.86 15.72
C PRO A 206 -11.31 -17.26 14.47
N LEU A 207 -11.89 -16.06 14.58
CA LEU A 207 -12.36 -15.34 13.39
C LEU A 207 -11.20 -15.00 12.44
N GLY A 208 -11.48 -14.83 11.15
CA GLY A 208 -10.51 -14.37 10.17
C GLY A 208 -10.48 -12.84 10.00
N GLY A 209 -9.32 -12.32 9.58
CA GLY A 209 -9.14 -10.95 9.11
C GLY A 209 -8.76 -9.92 10.18
N LYS A 210 -7.93 -8.95 9.80
CA LYS A 210 -7.39 -7.89 10.68
C LYS A 210 -8.49 -7.09 11.39
N ALA A 211 -9.55 -6.72 10.66
CA ALA A 211 -10.64 -5.88 11.16
C ALA A 211 -11.40 -6.49 12.36
N ARG A 212 -11.36 -7.82 12.51
CA ARG A 212 -12.06 -8.54 13.59
C ARG A 212 -11.09 -9.10 14.64
N PHE A 213 -9.86 -8.58 14.70
CA PHE A 213 -8.76 -9.18 15.48
C PHE A 213 -8.62 -10.68 15.17
N GLY A 214 -8.69 -11.03 13.89
CA GLY A 214 -8.70 -12.41 13.44
C GLY A 214 -7.34 -13.11 13.55
N GLY A 215 -7.36 -14.43 13.60
CA GLY A 215 -6.18 -15.28 13.50
C GLY A 215 -5.73 -15.47 12.05
N GLN A 216 -4.52 -15.99 11.88
CA GLN A 216 -4.04 -16.47 10.57
C GLN A 216 -4.56 -17.88 10.34
N ARG A 217 -4.89 -18.19 9.08
CA ARG A 217 -5.30 -19.54 8.70
C ARG A 217 -4.08 -20.44 8.65
N PHE A 218 -4.08 -21.49 9.47
CA PHE A 218 -3.19 -22.63 9.29
C PHE A 218 -3.86 -23.58 8.29
N GLY A 219 -3.31 -23.69 7.09
CA GLY A 219 -3.92 -24.40 5.98
C GLY A 219 -3.48 -25.86 5.90
N GLU A 220 -4.06 -26.56 4.95
CA GLU A 220 -3.82 -27.98 4.71
C GLU A 220 -2.37 -28.26 4.28
N MET A 221 -1.79 -27.38 3.43
CA MET A 221 -0.40 -27.52 3.02
C MET A 221 0.58 -27.33 4.18
N GLU A 222 0.26 -26.46 5.15
CA GLU A 222 1.07 -26.31 6.36
C GLU A 222 0.95 -27.52 7.30
N VAL A 223 -0.22 -28.16 7.36
CA VAL A 223 -0.40 -29.44 8.07
C VAL A 223 0.49 -30.53 7.47
N TRP A 224 0.43 -30.72 6.14
CA TRP A 224 1.28 -31.70 5.44
C TRP A 224 2.77 -31.44 5.65
N ALA A 225 3.18 -30.17 5.71
CA ALA A 225 4.55 -29.81 6.01
C ALA A 225 4.97 -30.32 7.39
N LEU A 226 4.15 -30.09 8.44
CA LEU A 226 4.45 -30.58 9.80
C LEU A 226 4.42 -32.11 9.89
N GLU A 227 3.50 -32.77 9.19
CA GLU A 227 3.45 -34.24 9.10
C GLU A 227 4.70 -34.80 8.44
N GLY A 228 5.18 -34.18 7.36
CA GLY A 228 6.42 -34.57 6.67
C GLY A 228 7.66 -34.43 7.56
N TYR A 229 7.67 -33.50 8.50
CA TYR A 229 8.70 -33.39 9.53
C TYR A 229 8.52 -34.38 10.70
N GLY A 230 7.39 -35.07 10.80
CA GLY A 230 7.05 -35.92 11.95
C GLY A 230 6.75 -35.13 13.23
N ALA A 231 6.37 -33.85 13.11
CA ALA A 231 6.18 -32.94 14.25
C ALA A 231 4.81 -33.12 14.93
N ALA A 232 4.50 -34.35 15.39
CA ALA A 232 3.19 -34.74 15.90
C ALA A 232 2.68 -33.85 17.04
N TYR A 233 3.50 -33.57 18.06
CA TYR A 233 3.10 -32.74 19.20
C TYR A 233 2.83 -31.28 18.80
N THR A 234 3.60 -30.73 17.85
CA THR A 234 3.38 -29.35 17.37
C THR A 234 2.08 -29.26 16.59
N LEU A 235 1.82 -30.26 15.73
CA LEU A 235 0.60 -30.33 14.94
C LEU A 235 -0.63 -30.51 15.83
N GLN A 236 -0.57 -31.40 16.82
CA GLN A 236 -1.63 -31.62 17.80
C GLN A 236 -1.97 -30.33 18.54
N GLU A 237 -0.95 -29.59 19.01
CA GLU A 237 -1.15 -28.31 19.70
C GLU A 237 -1.83 -27.25 18.81
N MET A 238 -1.39 -27.15 17.54
CA MET A 238 -1.93 -26.18 16.57
C MET A 238 -3.39 -26.47 16.22
N LEU A 239 -3.76 -27.74 16.07
CA LEU A 239 -5.11 -28.15 15.66
C LEU A 239 -6.13 -28.17 16.81
N THR A 240 -5.69 -28.32 18.07
CA THR A 240 -6.59 -28.50 19.22
C THR A 240 -6.57 -27.27 20.15
N VAL A 241 -5.66 -27.24 21.13
CA VAL A 241 -5.61 -26.27 22.23
C VAL A 241 -5.40 -24.82 21.77
N LYS A 242 -4.82 -24.59 20.58
CA LYS A 242 -4.68 -23.24 19.99
C LYS A 242 -5.88 -22.81 19.14
N SER A 243 -6.79 -23.73 18.81
CA SER A 243 -7.90 -23.48 17.90
C SER A 243 -9.25 -23.57 18.62
N ASP A 244 -9.94 -24.70 18.51
CA ASP A 244 -11.35 -24.90 18.83
C ASP A 244 -11.60 -25.78 20.06
N ASP A 245 -10.55 -26.24 20.76
CA ASP A 245 -10.71 -26.80 22.10
C ASP A 245 -10.96 -25.67 23.12
N VAL A 246 -12.25 -25.44 23.41
CA VAL A 246 -12.70 -24.38 24.34
C VAL A 246 -12.13 -24.57 25.75
N ARG A 247 -12.03 -25.80 26.24
CA ARG A 247 -11.55 -26.08 27.60
C ARG A 247 -10.02 -26.08 27.64
N GLY A 248 -9.40 -26.75 26.69
CA GLY A 248 -7.96 -26.86 26.53
C GLY A 248 -7.29 -25.51 26.37
N ARG A 249 -7.87 -24.60 25.57
CA ARG A 249 -7.29 -23.26 25.36
C ARG A 249 -7.26 -22.41 26.64
N ASN A 250 -8.31 -22.44 27.44
CA ASN A 250 -8.36 -21.72 28.72
C ASN A 250 -7.37 -22.28 29.73
N ARG A 251 -7.25 -23.62 29.79
CA ARG A 251 -6.27 -24.30 30.65
C ARG A 251 -4.83 -24.02 30.20
N LEU A 252 -4.56 -24.07 28.89
CA LEU A 252 -3.25 -23.75 28.31
C LEU A 252 -2.83 -22.33 28.68
N TYR A 253 -3.76 -21.36 28.55
CA TYR A 253 -3.48 -19.98 28.93
C TYR A 253 -3.12 -19.84 30.43
N GLN A 254 -3.84 -20.54 31.31
CA GLN A 254 -3.53 -20.55 32.75
C GLN A 254 -2.20 -21.24 33.06
N ALA A 255 -1.93 -22.37 32.41
CA ALA A 255 -0.67 -23.11 32.57
C ALA A 255 0.54 -22.26 32.18
N VAL A 256 0.47 -21.55 31.04
CA VAL A 256 1.53 -20.64 30.58
C VAL A 256 1.77 -19.50 31.59
N ILE A 257 0.72 -18.94 32.19
CA ILE A 257 0.88 -17.89 33.22
C ILE A 257 1.52 -18.43 34.50
N ARG A 258 1.16 -19.65 34.90
CA ARG A 258 1.65 -20.28 36.14
C ARG A 258 2.99 -20.97 35.98
N GLY A 259 3.47 -21.16 34.74
CA GLY A 259 4.65 -21.97 34.45
C GLY A 259 4.41 -23.47 34.68
N GLU A 260 3.17 -23.92 34.57
CA GLU A 260 2.77 -25.34 34.67
C GLU A 260 2.84 -26.01 33.28
N GLU A 261 2.79 -27.35 33.26
CA GLU A 261 2.77 -28.12 32.02
C GLU A 261 1.47 -27.88 31.22
N PRO A 262 1.54 -27.94 29.87
CA PRO A 262 0.36 -27.77 29.03
C PRO A 262 -0.66 -28.89 29.28
N PRO A 263 -1.97 -28.58 29.21
CA PRO A 263 -3.01 -29.58 29.42
C PRO A 263 -3.03 -30.60 28.27
N GLU A 264 -3.54 -31.79 28.55
CA GLU A 264 -3.87 -32.75 27.50
C GLU A 264 -4.99 -32.20 26.58
N PRO A 265 -4.85 -32.35 25.26
CA PRO A 265 -5.82 -31.86 24.29
C PRO A 265 -7.09 -32.73 24.30
N SER A 266 -8.24 -32.11 24.05
CA SER A 266 -9.51 -32.81 23.87
C SER A 266 -10.01 -32.77 22.42
N LEU A 267 -11.14 -33.44 22.15
CA LEU A 267 -11.72 -33.49 20.82
C LEU A 267 -12.11 -32.07 20.33
N PRO A 268 -11.73 -31.68 19.11
CA PRO A 268 -12.13 -30.42 18.49
C PRO A 268 -13.65 -30.25 18.40
N VAL A 269 -14.15 -29.05 18.72
CA VAL A 269 -15.59 -28.72 18.57
C VAL A 269 -16.04 -28.83 17.12
N SER A 270 -15.16 -28.54 16.15
CA SER A 270 -15.49 -28.69 14.73
C SER A 270 -15.84 -30.14 14.35
N PHE A 271 -15.25 -31.13 15.01
CA PHE A 271 -15.60 -32.54 14.81
C PHE A 271 -16.99 -32.87 15.37
N ASP A 272 -17.32 -32.35 16.57
CA ASP A 272 -18.68 -32.50 17.13
C ASP A 272 -19.74 -31.86 16.23
N VAL A 273 -19.44 -30.70 15.64
CA VAL A 273 -20.33 -30.06 14.66
C VAL A 273 -20.54 -30.97 13.44
N LEU A 274 -19.48 -31.54 12.88
CA LEU A 274 -19.57 -32.47 11.76
C LEU A 274 -20.44 -33.70 12.08
N VAL A 275 -20.23 -34.32 13.24
CA VAL A 275 -21.03 -35.48 13.68
C VAL A 275 -22.51 -35.11 13.80
N ASN A 276 -22.82 -33.93 14.36
CA ASN A 276 -24.20 -33.46 14.48
C ASN A 276 -24.83 -33.10 13.12
N GLU A 277 -24.06 -32.56 12.18
CA GLU A 277 -24.53 -32.31 10.81
C GLU A 277 -24.89 -33.62 10.08
N LEU A 278 -24.04 -34.64 10.21
CA LEU A 278 -24.29 -35.95 9.62
C LEU A 278 -25.50 -36.65 10.26
N ARG A 279 -25.67 -36.57 11.59
CA ARG A 279 -26.88 -37.05 12.29
C ARG A 279 -28.14 -36.31 11.84
N GLY A 280 -28.02 -35.03 11.49
CA GLY A 280 -29.10 -34.25 10.87
C GLY A 280 -29.57 -34.79 9.52
N LEU A 281 -28.75 -35.58 8.82
CA LEU A 281 -29.12 -36.30 7.59
C LEU A 281 -29.76 -37.67 7.84
N CYS A 282 -30.15 -37.96 9.09
CA CYS A 282 -30.64 -39.27 9.53
C CYS A 282 -29.61 -40.39 9.39
N LEU A 283 -28.31 -40.07 9.47
CA LEU A 283 -27.24 -41.06 9.57
C LEU A 283 -26.95 -41.33 11.04
N ASP A 284 -26.99 -42.60 11.44
CA ASP A 284 -26.59 -43.00 12.79
C ASP A 284 -25.07 -43.13 12.86
N ILE A 285 -24.44 -42.27 13.68
CA ILE A 285 -23.00 -42.18 13.82
C ILE A 285 -22.68 -42.25 15.31
N GLU A 286 -21.94 -43.30 15.68
CA GLU A 286 -21.39 -43.50 17.01
C GLU A 286 -19.86 -43.50 16.93
N ILE A 287 -19.22 -42.86 17.91
CA ILE A 287 -17.76 -42.86 18.02
C ILE A 287 -17.38 -44.02 18.93
N GLU A 288 -16.97 -45.14 18.34
CA GLU A 288 -16.41 -46.25 19.10
C GLU A 288 -14.99 -45.90 19.55
N THR A 289 -14.74 -45.96 20.86
CA THR A 289 -13.39 -45.86 21.40
C THR A 289 -12.80 -47.27 21.43
N THR A 290 -11.75 -47.49 20.64
CA THR A 290 -11.00 -48.76 20.64
C THR A 290 -10.07 -48.85 21.85
#